data_AF-A0AA36DE08-F1
#
_entry.id   AF-A0AA36DE08-F1
#
_cell.length_a   1.000
_cell.length_b   1.000
_cell.length_c   1.000
_cell.angle_alpha   90.00
_cell.angle_beta   90.00
_cell.angle_gamma   90.00
#
_symmetry.space_group_name_H-M   'P 1'
#
loop_
_entity.id
_entity.type
_entity.pdbx_description
1 polymer ?
#
loop_
_entity_poly.entity_id
_entity_poly.type
_entity_poly.pdbx_seq_one_letter_code
_entity_poly.pdbx_strand_id
1 'polypeptide(L)'
;MSINNIYTGVRSTGSGGRGYSYGVQATHQLAAMFIILGASLLSGALTGLFLRLKFWRQLDDEAHYSDAEFFEIPEDFERVTATARE
;
A
#
# COMPACT_ATOMS: atom_id res chain seq x y z
N MET A 1 -29.00 -15.50 -15.95
CA MET A 1 -28.22 -14.24 -16.04
C MET A 1 -26.83 -14.61 -16.56
N SER A 2 -26.44 -14.16 -17.75
CA SER A 2 -25.20 -14.62 -18.43
C SER A 2 -24.01 -13.73 -18.06
N ILE A 3 -22.81 -14.31 -17.93
CA ILE A 3 -21.53 -13.63 -17.65
C ILE A 3 -21.27 -12.45 -18.62
N ASN A 4 -21.79 -12.55 -19.85
CA ASN A 4 -21.69 -11.50 -20.87
C ASN A 4 -22.43 -10.20 -20.49
N ASN A 5 -23.31 -10.22 -19.48
CA ASN A 5 -24.02 -9.03 -18.98
C ASN A 5 -23.30 -8.33 -17.82
N ILE A 6 -22.28 -8.95 -17.24
CA ILE A 6 -21.53 -8.42 -16.07
C ILE A 6 -20.28 -7.66 -16.54
N TYR A 7 -19.70 -8.04 -17.69
CA TYR A 7 -18.53 -7.38 -18.29
C TYR A 7 -18.91 -6.73 -19.61
N THR A 8 -19.38 -5.47 -19.56
CA THR A 8 -19.84 -4.73 -20.74
C THR A 8 -18.76 -4.49 -21.81
N GLY A 9 -17.48 -4.59 -21.43
CA GLY A 9 -16.32 -4.53 -22.34
C GLY A 9 -16.00 -5.85 -23.05
N VAL A 10 -16.46 -6.98 -22.51
CA VAL A 10 -16.40 -8.32 -23.11
C VAL A 10 -17.72 -8.57 -23.84
N ARG A 11 -17.93 -7.94 -25.00
CA ARG A 11 -19.05 -8.35 -25.84
C ARG A 11 -18.66 -9.58 -26.64
N SER A 12 -19.35 -10.68 -26.36
CA SER A 12 -19.44 -11.84 -27.25
C SER A 12 -19.86 -11.37 -28.65
N THR A 13 -19.19 -11.92 -29.67
CA THR A 13 -19.22 -11.63 -31.12
C THR A 13 -20.60 -11.70 -31.80
N GLY A 14 -21.71 -11.48 -31.10
CA GLY A 14 -23.07 -11.69 -31.59
C GLY A 14 -23.90 -10.45 -31.95
N SER A 15 -23.47 -9.22 -31.65
CA SER A 15 -24.31 -8.03 -31.95
C SER A 15 -23.51 -6.73 -32.03
N GLY A 16 -22.80 -6.51 -33.16
CA GLY A 16 -22.37 -5.19 -33.63
C GLY A 16 -21.54 -4.32 -32.67
N GLY A 17 -20.96 -4.89 -31.62
CA GLY A 17 -20.27 -4.15 -30.56
C GLY A 17 -18.75 -4.18 -30.73
N ARG A 18 -18.11 -3.02 -30.66
CA ARG A 18 -16.64 -2.81 -30.63
C ARG A 18 -16.02 -3.29 -29.30
N GLY A 19 -16.17 -4.58 -28.96
CA GLY A 19 -15.58 -5.20 -27.78
C GLY A 19 -14.17 -5.76 -28.05
N TYR A 20 -13.27 -5.71 -27.06
CA TYR A 20 -11.95 -6.32 -27.14
C TYR A 20 -12.02 -7.82 -26.86
N SER A 21 -11.25 -8.63 -27.59
CA SER A 21 -11.15 -10.08 -27.37
C SER A 21 -10.59 -10.39 -25.97
N TYR A 22 -10.94 -11.56 -25.42
CA TYR A 22 -10.50 -12.01 -24.10
C TYR A 22 -8.97 -11.93 -23.91
N GLY A 23 -8.19 -12.31 -24.94
CA GLY A 23 -6.74 -12.23 -24.90
C GLY A 23 -6.21 -10.79 -24.79
N VAL A 24 -6.82 -9.86 -25.51
CA VAL A 24 -6.45 -8.43 -25.43
C VAL A 24 -6.78 -7.86 -24.06
N GLN A 25 -7.88 -8.28 -23.43
CA GLN A 25 -8.21 -7.80 -22.08
C GLN A 25 -7.23 -8.30 -21.02
N ALA A 26 -6.79 -9.56 -21.12
CA ALA A 26 -5.81 -10.13 -20.20
C ALA A 26 -4.47 -9.36 -20.27
N THR A 27 -4.01 -8.97 -21.47
CA THR A 27 -2.78 -8.18 -21.61
C THR A 27 -2.94 -6.76 -21.06
N HIS A 28 -4.10 -6.13 -21.22
CA HIS A 28 -4.37 -4.82 -20.63
C HIS A 28 -4.40 -4.86 -19.11
N GLN A 29 -4.98 -5.90 -18.50
CA GLN A 29 -4.97 -6.06 -17.04
C GLN A 29 -3.55 -6.26 -16.50
N LEU A 30 -2.75 -7.08 -17.18
CA LEU A 30 -1.36 -7.30 -16.81
C LEU A 30 -0.54 -6.01 -16.95
N ALA A 31 -0.72 -5.26 -18.04
CA ALA A 31 -0.07 -3.96 -18.23
C ALA A 31 -0.48 -2.95 -17.14
N ALA A 32 -1.78 -2.87 -16.82
CA ALA A 32 -2.28 -2.00 -15.76
C ALA A 32 -1.67 -2.35 -14.39
N MET A 33 -1.52 -3.64 -14.08
CA MET A 33 -0.87 -4.10 -12.85
C MET A 33 0.57 -3.61 -12.76
N PHE A 34 1.37 -3.77 -13.83
CA PHE A 34 2.75 -3.30 -13.84
C PHE A 34 2.85 -1.77 -13.73
N ILE A 35 1.94 -1.03 -14.37
CA ILE A 35 1.89 0.43 -14.26
C ILE A 35 1.60 0.85 -12.81
N ILE A 36 0.62 0.23 -12.15
CA ILE A 36 0.27 0.56 -10.77
C ILE A 36 1.41 0.21 -9.81
N LEU A 37 2.05 -0.95 -9.99
CA LEU A 37 3.21 -1.35 -9.18
C LEU A 37 4.38 -0.38 -9.37
N GLY A 38 4.67 0.02 -10.61
CA GLY A 38 5.71 1.02 -10.88
C GLY A 38 5.38 2.36 -10.23
N ALA A 39 4.14 2.84 -10.41
CA ALA A 39 3.70 4.11 -9.84
C ALA A 39 3.71 4.10 -8.31
N SER A 40 3.32 3.00 -7.66
CA SER A 40 3.31 2.89 -6.20
C SER A 40 4.72 2.84 -5.62
N LEU A 41 5.64 2.12 -6.25
CA LEU A 41 7.04 2.09 -5.84
C LEU A 41 7.70 3.46 -6.00
N LEU A 42 7.49 4.13 -7.14
CA LEU A 42 8.07 5.44 -7.39
C LEU A 42 7.52 6.51 -6.44
N SER A 43 6.20 6.54 -6.25
CA SER A 43 5.57 7.51 -5.33
C SER A 43 5.92 7.22 -3.87
N GLY A 44 5.98 5.95 -3.45
CA GLY A 44 6.42 5.54 -2.12
C GLY A 44 7.88 5.89 -1.86
N ALA A 45 8.78 5.63 -2.82
CA ALA A 45 10.20 5.98 -2.70
C ALA A 45 10.40 7.49 -2.64
N LEU A 46 9.69 8.25 -3.47
CA LEU A 46 9.73 9.71 -3.46
C LEU A 46 9.21 10.27 -2.12
N THR A 47 8.10 9.72 -1.61
CA THR A 47 7.53 10.10 -0.31
C THR A 47 8.50 9.77 0.82
N GLY A 48 9.11 8.58 0.81
CA GLY A 48 10.13 8.20 1.78
C GLY A 48 11.34 9.13 1.76
N LEU A 49 11.78 9.57 0.57
CA LEU A 49 12.85 10.56 0.45
C LEU A 49 12.45 11.91 1.06
N PHE A 50 11.22 12.38 0.79
CA PHE A 50 10.70 13.61 1.41
C PHE A 50 10.61 13.52 2.93
N LEU A 51 10.14 12.38 3.46
CA LEU A 51 10.05 12.16 4.91
C LEU A 51 11.43 12.01 5.57
N ARG A 52 12.44 11.54 4.82
CA ARG A 52 13.83 11.46 5.29
C ARG A 52 14.49 12.84 5.41
N LEU A 53 13.95 13.89 4.80
CA LEU A 53 14.44 15.25 5.02
C LEU A 53 14.17 15.66 6.48
N LYS A 54 15.23 16.08 7.20
CA LYS A 54 15.22 16.51 8.61
C LYS A 54 14.40 17.79 8.90
N PHE A 55 13.50 18.19 8.01
CA PHE A 55 12.55 19.28 8.27
C PHE A 55 11.47 18.88 9.27
N TRP A 56 11.24 17.58 9.44
CA TRP A 56 10.30 17.02 10.41
C TRP A 56 11.03 16.66 11.71
N ARG A 57 10.32 16.69 12.85
CA ARG A 57 10.81 16.21 14.14
C ARG A 57 10.91 14.67 14.08
N GLN A 58 11.94 14.18 13.41
CA GLN A 58 12.21 12.75 13.24
C GLN A 58 12.54 12.16 14.62
N LEU A 59 11.84 11.08 14.96
CA LEU A 59 12.08 10.31 16.17
C LEU A 59 13.47 9.67 16.07
N ASP A 60 14.24 9.69 17.16
CA ASP A 60 15.59 9.13 17.16
C ASP A 60 15.54 7.61 16.92
N ASP A 61 16.59 7.06 16.30
CA ASP A 61 16.62 5.64 15.93
C ASP A 61 16.49 4.73 17.17
N GLU A 62 16.97 5.19 18.32
CA GLU A 62 16.88 4.52 19.63
C GLU A 62 15.53 4.68 20.34
N ALA A 63 14.68 5.61 19.90
CA ALA A 63 13.36 5.88 20.47
C ALA A 63 12.20 5.29 19.64
N HIS A 64 12.50 4.61 18.53
CA HIS A 64 11.48 3.86 17.78
C HIS A 64 10.74 2.89 18.71
N TYR A 65 9.41 2.90 18.64
CA TYR A 65 8.51 2.09 19.48
C TYR A 65 8.45 2.47 20.97
N SER A 66 8.99 3.64 21.35
CA SER A 66 8.82 4.22 22.69
C SER A 66 7.88 5.43 22.64
N ASP A 67 6.72 5.31 23.27
CA ASP A 67 5.77 6.43 23.39
C ASP A 67 6.30 7.56 24.29
N ALA A 68 7.41 7.34 24.99
CA ALA A 68 8.01 8.26 25.96
C ALA A 68 8.42 9.63 25.38
N GLU A 69 8.71 9.71 24.08
CA GLU A 69 9.18 10.97 23.47
C GLU A 69 8.03 11.91 23.05
N PHE A 70 6.82 11.36 22.88
CA PHE A 70 5.65 12.13 22.46
C PHE A 70 4.55 12.21 23.53
N PHE A 71 4.58 11.33 24.53
CA PHE A 71 3.62 11.28 25.62
C PHE A 71 4.33 11.32 26.98
N GLU A 72 3.74 12.06 27.91
CA GLU A 72 4.18 12.06 29.30
C GLU A 72 3.75 10.73 29.95
N ILE A 73 4.73 9.91 30.32
CA ILE A 73 4.47 8.62 30.97
C ILE A 73 4.28 8.87 32.48
N PRO A 74 3.21 8.37 33.10
CA PRO A 74 3.05 8.42 34.56
C PRO A 74 4.19 7.69 35.27
N GLU A 75 4.65 8.20 36.40
CA GLU A 75 5.83 7.69 37.14
C GLU A 75 5.74 6.21 37.55
N ASP A 76 4.54 5.61 37.53
CA ASP A 76 4.28 4.23 37.98
C ASP A 76 4.39 3.16 36.86
N PHE A 77 4.74 3.53 35.63
CA PHE A 77 4.84 2.58 34.50
C PHE A 77 6.27 2.02 34.34
N GLU A 78 6.69 1.18 35.28
CA GLU A 78 7.94 0.43 35.14
C GLU A 78 7.78 -0.69 34.09
N ARG A 79 8.72 -0.80 33.14
CA ARG A 79 8.74 -1.86 32.12
C ARG A 79 8.71 -3.24 32.80
N VAL A 80 7.62 -3.99 32.62
CA VAL A 80 7.42 -5.37 33.15
C VAL A 80 8.43 -6.41 32.60
N THR A 81 9.38 -6.03 31.74
CA THR A 81 10.31 -6.95 31.08
C THR A 81 11.59 -7.29 31.83
N ALA A 82 11.81 -6.81 33.07
CA ALA A 82 13.07 -7.03 33.80
C ALA A 82 13.01 -8.05 34.97
N THR A 83 11.88 -8.71 35.25
CA THR A 83 11.74 -9.57 36.45
C THR A 83 11.09 -10.94 36.19
N ALA A 84 11.37 -11.55 35.03
CA ALA A 84 10.92 -12.91 34.72
C ALA A 84 12.09 -13.90 34.52
N ARG A 85 13.15 -13.79 35.33
CA ARG A 85 14.16 -14.84 35.56
C ARG A 85 15.14 -14.44 36.68
N GLU A 86 14.78 -14.74 37.91
CA GLU A 86 15.70 -15.25 38.94
C GLU A 86 15.01 -16.37 39.70
#